data_AF-A0A5N9EXX4-F1
#
_entry.id   AF-A0A5N9EXX4-F1
#
_cell.length_a   1.000
_cell.length_b   1.000
_cell.length_c   1.000
_cell.angle_alpha   90.00
_cell.angle_beta   90.00
_cell.angle_gamma   90.00
#
_symmetry.space_group_name_H-M   'P 1'
#
loop_
_entity.id
_entity.type
_entity.pdbx_description
1 polymer ?
#
loop_
_entity_poly.entity_id
_entity_poly.type
_entity_poly.pdbx_seq_one_letter_code
_entity_poly.pdbx_strand_id
1 'polypeptide(L)'
;MHFTESAGSLVELGQAPVENIKTTNYVLNGITPTPSAGELADVVRAKIRGAQITFEPDPILHPILDDFNKRVDDTKSQEEWNWKPEYDLGQSVDVFLKKLAANPERYT
;
A
#
# COMPACT_ATOMS: atom_id res chain seq x y z
N MET A 1 0.48 -0.66 0.11
CA MET A 1 0.70 -0.10 -1.24
C MET A 1 -0.62 -0.17 -1.98
N HIS A 2 -1.03 0.92 -2.61
CA HIS A 2 -2.24 0.95 -3.43
C HIS A 2 -1.96 0.35 -4.82
N PHE A 3 -2.95 -0.30 -5.45
CA PHE A 3 -2.72 -1.07 -6.68
C PHE A 3 -2.21 -0.24 -7.87
N THR A 4 -2.54 1.05 -7.92
CA THR A 4 -2.02 1.94 -8.98
C THR A 4 -0.56 2.24 -8.81
N GLU A 5 -0.06 2.33 -7.57
CA GLU A 5 1.37 2.46 -7.30
C GLU A 5 2.08 1.18 -7.76
N SER A 6 1.48 0.00 -7.50
CA SER A 6 2.04 -1.27 -7.98
C SER A 6 2.12 -1.38 -9.50
N ALA A 7 1.12 -0.85 -10.22
CA ALA A 7 1.17 -0.81 -11.68
C ALA A 7 2.14 0.26 -12.20
N GLY A 8 2.15 1.43 -11.56
CA GLY A 8 3.05 2.54 -11.89
C GLY A 8 4.52 2.18 -11.67
N SER A 9 4.83 1.41 -10.63
CA SER A 9 6.18 0.97 -10.30
C SER A 9 6.83 0.16 -11.42
N LEU A 10 6.05 -0.66 -12.14
CA LEU A 10 6.54 -1.40 -13.31
C LEU A 10 6.89 -0.47 -14.47
N VAL A 11 6.12 0.60 -14.65
CA VAL A 11 6.37 1.61 -15.69
C VAL A 11 7.61 2.43 -15.33
N GLU A 12 7.72 2.87 -14.08
CA GLU A 12 8.87 3.61 -13.56
C GLU A 12 10.16 2.80 -13.68
N LEU A 13 10.15 1.53 -13.28
CA LEU A 13 11.29 0.62 -13.45
C LEU A 13 11.64 0.44 -14.94
N GLY A 14 10.64 0.31 -15.81
CA GLY A 14 10.87 0.20 -17.26
C GLY A 14 11.42 1.47 -17.91
N GLN A 15 11.29 2.62 -17.25
CA GLN A 15 11.83 3.91 -17.71
C GLN A 15 13.16 4.26 -17.05
N ALA A 16 13.59 3.49 -16.04
CA ALA A 16 14.84 3.73 -15.34
C ALA A 16 16.05 3.52 -16.26
N PRO A 17 17.14 4.31 -16.11
CA PRO A 17 18.35 4.11 -16.87
C PRO A 17 18.93 2.71 -16.63
N VAL A 18 19.16 1.95 -17.70
CA VAL A 18 19.59 0.54 -17.62
C VAL A 18 20.92 0.38 -16.89
N GLU A 19 21.80 1.37 -16.97
CA GLU A 19 23.09 1.42 -16.27
C GLU A 19 22.97 1.45 -14.74
N ASN A 20 21.81 1.88 -14.22
CA ASN A 20 21.54 1.90 -12.79
C ASN A 20 21.00 0.54 -12.28
N ILE A 21 20.44 -0.27 -13.18
CA ILE A 21 19.77 -1.54 -12.85
C ILE A 21 20.78 -2.68 -12.77
N LYS A 22 21.03 -3.13 -11.54
CA LYS A 22 21.94 -4.20 -11.15
C LYS A 22 21.21 -5.35 -10.48
N THR A 23 20.03 -5.09 -9.90
CA THR A 23 19.22 -6.06 -9.17
C THR A 23 18.19 -6.75 -10.07
N THR A 24 18.05 -8.07 -9.95
CA THR A 24 17.08 -8.87 -10.73
C THR A 24 15.66 -8.79 -10.19
N ASN A 25 15.49 -8.79 -8.87
CA ASN A 25 14.19 -8.79 -8.21
C ASN A 25 14.15 -7.69 -7.15
N TYR A 26 13.20 -6.77 -7.27
CA TYR A 26 13.04 -5.66 -6.34
C TYR A 26 11.91 -5.93 -5.35
N VAL A 27 12.18 -5.63 -4.09
CA VAL A 27 11.16 -5.40 -3.08
C VAL A 27 10.70 -3.95 -3.20
N LEU A 28 9.39 -3.74 -3.06
CA LEU A 28 8.78 -2.41 -3.05
C LEU A 28 7.95 -2.25 -1.79
N ASN A 29 8.33 -1.31 -0.94
CA ASN A 29 7.48 -0.91 0.18
C ASN A 29 6.41 0.08 -0.28
N GLY A 30 5.24 0.02 0.36
CA GLY A 30 4.24 1.07 0.29
C GLY A 30 4.44 2.08 1.43
N ILE A 31 3.33 2.52 2.01
CA ILE A 31 3.31 3.32 3.24
C ILE A 31 4.18 2.66 4.32
N THR A 32 5.22 3.37 4.77
CA THR A 32 6.16 2.92 5.78
C THR A 32 6.24 3.96 6.91
N PRO A 33 6.04 3.59 8.20
CA PRO A 33 5.70 2.24 8.67
C PRO A 33 4.34 1.75 8.18
N THR A 34 4.15 0.43 8.14
CA THR A 34 2.86 -0.18 7.78
C THR A 34 1.80 0.29 8.77
N PRO A 35 0.69 0.89 8.31
CA PRO A 35 -0.35 1.37 9.21
C PRO A 35 -1.10 0.20 9.85
N SER A 36 -1.44 0.35 11.12
CA SER A 36 -2.30 -0.56 11.86
C SER A 36 -3.75 -0.51 11.36
N ALA A 37 -4.50 -1.56 11.66
CA ALA A 37 -5.93 -1.60 11.36
C ALA A 37 -6.71 -0.47 12.07
N GLY A 38 -6.25 -0.03 13.24
CA GLY A 38 -6.79 1.11 13.98
C GLY A 38 -6.60 2.43 13.23
N GLU A 39 -5.38 2.72 12.78
CA GLU A 39 -5.08 3.94 12.01
C GLU A 39 -5.88 4.01 10.71
N LEU A 40 -6.02 2.89 10.00
CA LEU A 40 -6.89 2.82 8.83
C LEU A 40 -8.36 3.12 9.19
N ALA A 41 -8.87 2.52 10.28
CA ALA A 41 -10.24 2.76 10.71
C ALA A 41 -10.50 4.22 11.07
N ASP A 42 -9.54 4.90 11.69
CA ASP A 42 -9.66 6.31 12.06
C ASP A 42 -9.71 7.22 10.82
N VAL A 43 -8.85 6.95 9.82
CA VAL A 43 -8.90 7.64 8.52
C VAL A 43 -10.25 7.42 7.83
N VAL A 44 -10.77 6.18 7.85
CA VAL A 44 -12.07 5.86 7.24
C VAL A 44 -13.21 6.57 7.98
N ARG A 45 -13.23 6.57 9.32
CA ARG A 45 -14.25 7.27 10.12
C ARG A 45 -14.24 8.77 9.88
N ALA A 46 -13.06 9.36 9.68
CA ALA A 46 -12.93 10.78 9.35
C ALA A 46 -13.53 11.13 7.98
N LYS A 47 -13.48 10.19 7.01
CA LYS A 47 -13.95 10.40 5.64
C LYS A 47 -15.39 9.91 5.40
N ILE A 48 -15.85 8.91 6.14
CA ILE A 48 -17.18 8.30 6.02
C ILE A 48 -17.93 8.43 7.34
N ARG A 49 -18.82 9.42 7.41
CA ARG A 49 -19.65 9.65 8.60
C ARG A 49 -20.51 8.41 8.90
N GLY A 50 -20.41 7.91 10.12
CA GLY A 50 -21.22 6.78 10.60
C GLY A 50 -20.66 5.40 10.23
N ALA A 51 -19.44 5.31 9.68
CA ALA A 51 -18.78 4.03 9.42
C ALA A 51 -18.70 3.19 10.70
N GLN A 52 -19.31 2.00 10.66
CA GLN A 52 -19.24 1.01 11.72
C GLN A 52 -18.09 0.06 11.42
N ILE A 53 -17.06 0.08 12.28
CA ILE A 53 -15.84 -0.74 12.11
C ILE A 53 -15.56 -1.40 13.45
N THR A 54 -15.52 -2.72 13.44
CA THR A 54 -15.15 -3.59 14.56
C THR A 54 -13.93 -4.42 14.18
N PHE A 55 -13.24 -4.96 15.18
CA PHE A 55 -12.08 -5.83 14.99
C PHE A 55 -12.34 -7.17 15.69
N GLU A 56 -12.23 -8.25 14.94
CA GLU A 56 -12.33 -9.62 15.44
C GLU A 56 -11.08 -10.38 14.97
N PRO A 57 -9.94 -10.21 15.67
CA PRO A 57 -8.69 -10.83 15.25
C PRO A 57 -8.79 -12.36 15.40
N ASP A 58 -8.47 -13.07 14.32
CA ASP A 58 -8.37 -14.52 14.35
C ASP A 58 -7.10 -14.95 15.10
N PRO A 59 -7.19 -15.76 16.18
CA PRO A 59 -6.05 -16.13 17.01
C PRO A 59 -5.01 -17.02 16.29
N ILE A 60 -5.39 -17.67 15.19
CA ILE A 60 -4.49 -18.46 14.34
C ILE A 60 -3.79 -17.54 13.33
N LEU A 61 -4.53 -16.63 12.70
CA LEU A 61 -3.96 -15.76 11.66
C LEU A 61 -3.16 -14.59 12.22
N HIS A 62 -3.53 -14.04 13.36
CA HIS A 62 -2.89 -12.85 13.91
C HIS A 62 -1.38 -13.04 14.16
N PRO A 63 -0.90 -14.13 14.80
CA PRO A 63 0.53 -14.38 14.94
C PRO A 63 1.27 -14.56 13.61
N ILE A 64 0.59 -15.15 12.61
CA ILE A 64 1.13 -15.32 11.26
C ILE A 64 1.31 -13.95 10.59
N LEU A 65 0.32 -13.05 10.76
CA LEU A 65 0.37 -11.69 10.23
C LEU A 65 1.47 -10.85 10.89
N ASP A 66 1.73 -11.02 12.18
CA ASP A 66 2.83 -10.33 12.88
C ASP A 66 4.21 -10.69 12.28
N ASP A 67 4.36 -11.93 11.82
CA ASP A 67 5.58 -12.37 11.14
C ASP A 67 5.69 -11.79 9.72
N PHE A 68 4.58 -11.68 8.98
CA PHE A 68 4.57 -11.11 7.63
C PHE A 68 4.68 -9.58 7.61
N ASN A 69 4.21 -8.89 8.64
CA ASN A 69 4.21 -7.42 8.71
C ASN A 69 5.58 -6.81 9.08
N LYS A 70 6.65 -7.62 9.11
CA LYS A 70 8.01 -7.13 9.30
C LYS A 70 8.41 -6.25 8.12
N ARG A 71 9.12 -5.16 8.42
CA ARG A 71 9.68 -4.26 7.41
C ARG A 71 10.53 -5.07 6.43
N VAL A 72 10.22 -4.96 5.14
CA VAL A 72 11.02 -5.57 4.08
C VAL A 72 12.02 -4.54 3.58
N ASP A 73 13.23 -4.97 3.22
CA ASP A 73 14.28 -4.07 2.72
C ASP A 73 14.06 -3.75 1.24
N ASP A 74 13.63 -2.52 0.95
CA ASP A 74 13.43 -1.99 -0.41
C ASP A 74 14.57 -1.07 -0.86
N THR A 75 15.71 -1.04 -0.16
CA THR A 75 16.86 -0.15 -0.44
C THR A 75 17.30 -0.21 -1.89
N LYS A 76 17.31 -1.40 -2.52
CA LYS A 76 17.68 -1.54 -3.94
C LYS A 76 16.75 -0.82 -4.90
N SER A 77 15.46 -0.80 -4.61
CA SER A 77 14.50 -0.07 -5.46
C SER A 77 14.69 1.44 -5.35
N GLN A 78 15.02 1.93 -4.15
CA GLN A 78 15.31 3.33 -3.89
C GLN A 78 16.65 3.76 -4.52
N GLU A 79 17.70 2.95 -4.39
CA GLU A 79 19.03 3.26 -4.90
C GLU A 79 19.11 3.21 -6.43
N GLU A 80 18.51 2.20 -7.07
CA GLU A 80 18.75 1.90 -8.49
C GLU A 80 17.77 2.62 -9.42
N TRP A 81 16.56 2.94 -8.96
CA TRP A 81 15.56 3.62 -9.78
C TRP A 81 14.66 4.58 -9.01
N ASN A 82 15.07 4.95 -7.78
CA ASN A 82 14.44 6.00 -6.98
C ASN A 82 12.96 5.71 -6.67
N TRP A 83 12.62 4.43 -6.46
CA TRP A 83 11.30 4.02 -6.02
C TRP A 83 10.89 4.77 -4.75
N LYS A 84 9.63 5.23 -4.73
CA LYS A 84 8.97 5.76 -3.53
C LYS A 84 7.47 5.58 -3.65
N PRO A 85 6.75 5.27 -2.56
CA PRO A 85 5.29 5.32 -2.57
C PRO A 85 4.80 6.74 -2.89
N GLU A 86 3.74 6.82 -3.68
CA GLU A 86 3.08 8.06 -4.09
C GLU A 86 2.07 8.53 -3.04
N TYR A 87 1.41 7.59 -2.35
CA TYR A 87 0.31 7.90 -1.45
C TYR A 87 0.63 7.61 0.01
N ASP A 88 0.26 8.55 0.87
CA ASP A 88 0.05 8.27 2.29
C ASP A 88 -1.25 7.47 2.53
N LEU A 89 -1.52 7.12 3.79
CA LEU A 89 -2.74 6.38 4.17
C LEU A 89 -4.02 7.13 3.82
N GLY A 90 -4.07 8.44 4.07
CA GLY A 90 -5.23 9.27 3.79
C GLY A 90 -5.53 9.35 2.29
N GLN A 91 -4.50 9.63 1.50
CA GLN A 91 -4.55 9.67 0.04
C GLN A 91 -4.92 8.32 -0.55
N SER A 92 -4.39 7.22 0.00
CA SER A 92 -4.75 5.86 -0.42
C SER A 92 -6.26 5.60 -0.25
N VAL A 93 -6.85 6.01 0.87
CA VAL A 93 -8.29 5.90 1.10
C VAL A 93 -9.08 6.82 0.15
N ASP A 94 -8.60 8.04 -0.11
CA ASP A 94 -9.26 8.96 -1.05
C ASP A 94 -9.31 8.40 -2.48
N VAL A 95 -8.18 7.85 -2.95
CA VAL A 95 -8.10 7.20 -4.26
C VAL A 95 -9.07 6.01 -4.33
N PHE A 96 -9.14 5.21 -3.27
CA PHE A 96 -10.09 4.10 -3.20
C PHE A 96 -11.55 4.58 -3.26
N LEU A 97 -11.94 5.57 -2.45
CA LEU A 97 -13.31 6.10 -2.44
C LEU A 97 -13.72 6.70 -3.78
N LYS A 98 -12.80 7.39 -4.47
CA LYS A 98 -13.04 7.91 -5.81
C LYS A 98 -13.32 6.79 -6.81
N LYS A 99 -12.61 5.66 -6.71
CA LYS A 99 -12.82 4.49 -7.59
C LYS A 99 -14.12 3.76 -7.30
N LEU A 100 -14.43 3.59 -6.01
CA LEU A 100 -15.70 3.03 -5.55
C LEU A 100 -16.88 3.85 -6.08
N ALA A 101 -16.84 5.17 -5.94
CA ALA A 101 -17.90 6.05 -6.43
C ALA A 101 -18.05 6.01 -7.96
N ALA A 102 -16.95 5.85 -8.70
CA ALA A 102 -16.96 5.79 -10.16
C ALA A 102 -17.36 4.41 -10.72
N ASN A 103 -17.22 3.33 -9.94
CA ASN A 103 -17.47 1.95 -10.38
C ASN A 103 -18.12 1.13 -9.24
N PRO A 104 -19.29 1.54 -8.72
CA PRO A 104 -19.90 0.89 -7.56
C PRO A 104 -20.18 -0.60 -7.80
N GLU A 105 -20.48 -1.00 -9.03
CA GLU A 105 -20.80 -2.36 -9.44
C GLU A 105 -19.66 -3.37 -9.26
N ARG A 106 -18.42 -2.90 -9.08
CA ARG A 106 -17.27 -3.78 -8.83
C ARG A 106 -17.09 -4.17 -7.36
N TYR A 107 -17.85 -3.53 -6.46
CA TYR A 107 -17.66 -3.61 -5.01
C TYR A 107 -18.95 -3.96 -4.25
N THR A 108 -20.00 -4.32 -4.99
CA THR A 108 -21.30 -4.80 -4.49
C THR A 108 -21.48 -6.27 -4.85
#